data_AF-A0A9D5JZQ3-F1
#
_entry.id   AF-A0A9D5JZQ3-F1
#
_cell.length_a   1.000
_cell.length_b   1.000
_cell.length_c   1.000
_cell.angle_alpha   90.00
_cell.angle_beta   90.00
_cell.angle_gamma   90.00
#
_symmetry.space_group_name_H-M   'P 1'
#
loop_
_entity.id
_entity.type
_entity.pdbx_description
1 polymer ?
#
loop_
_entity_poly.entity_id
_entity_poly.type
_entity_poly.pdbx_seq_one_letter_code
_entity_poly.pdbx_strand_id
1 'polypeptide(L)'
;MKNISTIHSIADWETLKQQIPSYGLLVFKFSPRCPISRSVERDFDDWCAQLADDTALACAKVDVVGTRDVSRHLAKELNVRHESPQAIWMTPDQQVAWHASHRSINPNALNTQLEKRQG
;
A
#
# COMPACT_ATOMS: atom_id res chain seq x y z
N MET A 1 5.95 -16.66 0.78
CA MET A 1 4.96 -15.62 1.17
C MET A 1 5.54 -14.27 0.85
N LYS A 2 4.79 -13.40 0.17
CA LYS A 2 5.29 -12.08 -0.22
C LYS A 2 5.70 -11.25 0.99
N ASN A 3 6.91 -10.69 0.95
CA ASN A 3 7.39 -9.80 2.02
C ASN A 3 6.72 -8.42 1.92
N ILE A 4 6.32 -7.86 3.06
CA ILE A 4 5.74 -6.52 3.16
C ILE A 4 6.79 -5.58 3.77
N SER A 5 7.28 -4.63 3.00
CA SER A 5 8.24 -3.63 3.49
C SER A 5 7.58 -2.64 4.44
N THR A 6 8.32 -2.09 5.41
CA THR A 6 7.81 -1.01 6.28
C THR A 6 8.50 0.30 5.93
N ILE A 7 7.71 1.37 5.82
CA ILE A 7 8.18 2.73 5.52
C ILE A 7 8.22 3.52 6.83
N HIS A 8 9.41 3.74 7.37
CA HIS A 8 9.62 4.46 8.63
C HIS A 8 10.07 5.91 8.43
N SER A 9 10.70 6.20 7.29
CA SER A 9 11.27 7.49 6.96
C SER A 9 10.95 7.93 5.53
N ILE A 10 11.19 9.21 5.23
CA ILE A 10 11.14 9.70 3.85
C ILE A 10 12.22 9.01 3.00
N ALA A 11 13.39 8.69 3.56
CA ALA A 11 14.44 7.98 2.83
C ALA A 11 14.01 6.56 2.42
N ASP A 12 13.26 5.85 3.27
CA ASP A 12 12.70 4.53 2.93
C ASP A 12 11.73 4.65 1.75
N TRP A 13 10.89 5.69 1.79
CA TRP A 13 9.94 5.99 0.71
C TRP A 13 10.65 6.31 -0.61
N GLU A 14 11.64 7.19 -0.58
CA GLU A 14 12.45 7.54 -1.75
C GLU A 14 13.14 6.30 -2.33
N THR A 15 13.66 5.41 -1.50
CA THR A 15 14.31 4.18 -1.95
C THR A 15 13.31 3.23 -2.61
N LEU A 16 12.15 3.04 -1.98
CA LEU A 16 11.14 2.09 -2.43
C LEU A 16 10.52 2.48 -3.78
N LYS A 17 10.23 3.77 -3.99
CA LYS A 17 9.61 4.24 -5.25
C LYS A 17 10.54 4.20 -6.47
N GLN A 18 11.85 4.02 -6.27
CA GLN A 18 12.82 3.84 -7.35
C GLN A 18 12.89 2.40 -7.87
N GLN A 19 12.26 1.45 -7.18
CA GLN A 19 12.37 0.01 -7.46
C GLN A 19 11.00 -0.64 -7.63
N ILE A 20 10.05 0.08 -8.25
CA ILE A 20 8.69 -0.41 -8.44
C ILE A 20 8.68 -1.52 -9.52
N PRO A 21 8.30 -2.77 -9.17
CA PRO A 21 8.21 -3.86 -10.13
C PRO A 21 7.08 -3.68 -11.15
N SER A 22 6.99 -4.53 -12.17
CA SER A 22 6.10 -4.32 -13.32
C SER A 22 4.59 -4.25 -12.99
N TYR A 23 4.10 -4.98 -11.99
CA TYR A 23 2.70 -4.87 -11.51
C TYR A 23 2.51 -3.73 -10.51
N GLY A 24 3.58 -3.04 -10.12
CA GLY A 24 3.52 -1.82 -9.34
C GLY A 24 3.93 -1.98 -7.88
N LEU A 25 3.59 -0.96 -7.09
CA LEU A 25 3.83 -0.86 -5.66
C LEU A 25 2.52 -0.56 -4.94
N LEU A 26 2.13 -1.42 -4.01
CA LEU A 26 0.95 -1.25 -3.16
C LEU A 26 1.37 -0.80 -1.76
N VAL A 27 1.05 0.45 -1.42
CA VAL A 27 1.30 1.04 -0.10
C VAL A 27 0.03 1.02 0.72
N PHE A 28 0.10 0.44 1.92
CA PHE A 28 -0.98 0.40 2.89
C PHE A 28 -0.66 1.26 4.12
N LYS A 29 -1.46 2.31 4.30
CA LYS A 29 -1.38 3.21 5.44
C LYS A 29 -2.36 2.74 6.50
N PHE A 30 -1.88 2.51 7.72
CA PHE A 30 -2.70 1.97 8.80
C PHE A 30 -2.52 2.75 10.10
N SER A 31 -3.54 2.73 10.94
CA SER A 31 -3.54 3.32 12.28
C SER A 31 -3.76 2.21 13.30
N PRO A 32 -2.77 1.89 14.16
CA PRO A 32 -2.90 0.82 15.16
C PRO A 32 -4.00 1.11 16.19
N ARG A 33 -4.39 2.38 16.34
CA ARG A 33 -5.41 2.85 17.30
C ARG A 33 -6.85 2.80 16.77
N CYS A 34 -7.06 2.52 15.48
CA CYS A 34 -8.39 2.52 14.86
C CYS A 34 -8.89 1.07 14.68
N PRO A 35 -10.02 0.66 15.30
CA PRO A 35 -10.54 -0.70 15.17
C PRO A 35 -10.80 -1.12 13.72
N ILE A 36 -11.35 -0.24 12.90
CA ILE A 36 -11.59 -0.51 11.47
C ILE A 36 -10.26 -0.74 10.75
N SER A 37 -9.22 0.03 11.09
CA SER A 37 -7.89 -0.14 10.50
C SER A 37 -7.30 -1.51 10.79
N ARG A 38 -7.47 -2.05 12.01
CA ARG A 38 -6.93 -3.37 12.36
C ARG A 38 -7.59 -4.51 11.58
N SER A 39 -8.90 -4.42 11.33
CA SER A 39 -9.61 -5.42 10.53
C SER A 39 -9.13 -5.38 9.08
N VAL A 40 -9.08 -4.19 8.49
CA VAL A 40 -8.65 -4.01 7.09
C VAL A 40 -7.17 -4.34 6.91
N GLU A 41 -6.35 -4.06 7.92
CA GLU A 41 -4.93 -4.44 7.94
C GLU A 41 -4.75 -5.95 7.91
N ARG A 42 -5.54 -6.69 8.68
CA ARG A 42 -5.52 -8.16 8.63
C ARG A 42 -5.90 -8.68 7.24
N ASP A 43 -6.98 -8.17 6.66
CA ASP A 43 -7.40 -8.57 5.31
C ASP A 43 -6.31 -8.27 4.26
N PHE A 44 -5.60 -7.15 4.42
CA PHE A 44 -4.47 -6.78 3.58
C PHE A 44 -3.27 -7.74 3.76
N ASP A 45 -2.88 -8.00 5.01
CA ASP A 45 -1.74 -8.86 5.33
C ASP A 45 -2.00 -10.31 4.86
N ASP A 46 -3.22 -10.82 5.06
CA ASP A 46 -3.66 -12.14 4.60
C ASP A 46 -3.67 -12.23 3.07
N TRP A 47 -4.13 -11.16 2.39
CA TRP A 47 -4.09 -11.08 0.93
C TRP A 47 -2.65 -11.09 0.39
N CYS A 48 -1.75 -10.30 0.97
CA CYS A 48 -0.33 -10.30 0.60
C CYS A 48 0.32 -11.68 0.83
N ALA A 49 -0.04 -12.38 1.91
CA ALA A 49 0.47 -13.72 2.22
C ALA A 49 0.09 -14.77 1.17
N GLN A 50 -1.03 -14.58 0.45
CA GLN A 50 -1.51 -15.47 -0.61
C GLN A 50 -0.82 -15.21 -1.97
N LEU A 51 -0.11 -14.10 -2.13
CA LEU A 51 0.63 -13.82 -3.35
C LEU A 51 1.85 -14.73 -3.48
N ALA A 52 2.09 -15.23 -4.70
CA ALA A 52 3.33 -15.93 -5.03
C ALA A 52 4.54 -15.00 -4.87
N ASP A 53 5.68 -15.55 -4.44
CA ASP A 53 6.86 -14.74 -4.10
C ASP A 53 7.40 -13.96 -5.30
N ASP A 54 7.28 -14.54 -6.49
CA ASP A 54 7.66 -14.01 -7.80
C ASP A 54 6.61 -13.08 -8.43
N THR A 55 5.45 -12.87 -7.78
CA THR A 55 4.47 -11.87 -8.22
C THR A 55 5.17 -10.53 -8.34
N ALA A 56 5.16 -9.90 -9.53
CA ALA A 56 5.88 -8.67 -9.80
C ALA A 56 5.19 -7.42 -9.20
N LEU A 57 4.76 -7.49 -7.94
CA LEU A 57 4.16 -6.43 -7.15
C LEU A 57 4.98 -6.24 -5.89
N ALA A 58 5.35 -5.01 -5.53
CA ALA A 58 5.89 -4.70 -4.21
C ALA A 58 4.74 -4.34 -3.24
N CYS A 59 4.81 -4.79 -1.99
CA CYS A 59 3.85 -4.42 -0.94
C CYS A 59 4.57 -3.71 0.20
N ALA A 60 4.01 -2.61 0.69
CA ALA A 60 4.59 -1.86 1.78
C ALA A 60 3.55 -1.28 2.74
N LYS A 61 3.95 -1.03 3.99
CA LYS A 61 3.10 -0.48 5.04
C LYS A 61 3.71 0.77 5.69
N VAL A 62 2.84 1.67 6.13
CA VAL A 62 3.23 2.86 6.91
C VAL A 62 2.27 3.07 8.09
N ASP A 63 2.84 3.17 9.29
CA ASP A 63 2.10 3.47 10.52
C ASP A 63 1.82 4.98 10.59
N VAL A 64 0.57 5.39 10.39
CA VAL A 64 0.20 6.81 10.37
C VAL A 64 0.34 7.50 11.73
N VAL A 65 0.35 6.74 12.83
CA VAL A 65 0.50 7.25 14.19
C VAL A 65 1.98 7.39 14.54
N GLY A 66 2.77 6.37 14.25
CA GLY A 66 4.22 6.35 14.51
C GLY A 66 5.03 7.24 13.56
N THR A 67 4.59 7.41 12.31
CA THR A 67 5.33 8.14 11.26
C THR A 67 4.45 9.18 10.54
N ARG A 68 3.79 10.03 11.34
CA ARG A 68 2.83 11.03 10.84
C ARG A 68 3.38 11.91 9.71
N ASP A 69 4.63 12.33 9.81
CA ASP A 69 5.28 13.18 8.79
C ASP A 69 5.46 12.43 7.46
N VAL A 70 5.91 11.18 7.51
CA VAL A 70 6.03 10.29 6.34
C VAL A 70 4.65 10.06 5.72
N SER A 71 3.67 9.66 6.52
CA SER A 71 2.30 9.38 6.05
C SER A 71 1.62 10.60 5.41
N ARG A 72 1.91 11.81 5.89
CA ARG A 72 1.46 13.07 5.30
C ARG A 72 2.23 13.43 4.04
N HIS A 73 3.55 13.22 4.03
CA HIS A 73 4.40 13.43 2.89
C HIS A 73 3.94 12.59 1.69
N LEU A 74 3.76 11.28 1.87
CA LEU A 74 3.24 10.37 0.85
C LEU A 74 1.89 10.86 0.29
N ALA A 75 0.96 11.24 1.16
CA ALA A 75 -0.36 11.71 0.71
C ALA A 75 -0.25 12.98 -0.16
N LYS A 76 0.62 13.92 0.24
CA LYS A 76 0.86 15.16 -0.49
C LYS A 76 1.52 14.90 -1.84
N GLU A 77 2.58 14.09 -1.86
CA GLU A 77 3.34 13.77 -3.07
C GLU A 77 2.48 13.03 -4.10
N LEU A 78 1.71 12.04 -3.64
CA LEU A 78 0.85 11.22 -4.48
C LEU A 78 -0.47 11.93 -4.85
N ASN A 79 -0.66 13.18 -4.40
CA ASN A 79 -1.87 13.97 -4.60
C ASN A 79 -3.15 13.22 -4.20
N VAL A 80 -3.10 12.45 -3.11
CA VAL A 80 -4.26 11.75 -2.53
C VAL A 80 -4.61 12.34 -1.18
N ARG A 81 -5.90 12.34 -0.84
CA ARG A 81 -6.33 12.74 0.50
C ARG A 81 -5.68 11.82 1.54
N HIS A 82 -5.15 12.39 2.62
CA HIS A 82 -4.63 11.58 3.72
C HIS A 82 -5.77 10.88 4.46
N GLU A 83 -5.79 9.54 4.42
CA GLU A 83 -6.77 8.69 5.11
C GLU A 83 -6.10 7.52 5.84
N SER A 84 -6.84 6.87 6.75
CA SER A 84 -6.42 5.63 7.42
C SER A 84 -7.63 4.79 7.85
N PRO A 85 -7.70 3.48 7.52
CA PRO A 85 -6.77 2.77 6.65
C PRO A 85 -6.89 3.26 5.20
N GLN A 86 -5.80 3.23 4.45
CA GLN A 86 -5.74 3.66 3.05
C GLN A 86 -4.79 2.76 2.26
N ALA A 87 -5.23 2.26 1.11
CA ALA A 87 -4.40 1.53 0.16
C ALA A 87 -4.16 2.41 -1.07
N ILE A 88 -2.92 2.48 -1.54
CA ILE A 88 -2.50 3.27 -2.70
C ILE A 88 -1.65 2.38 -3.59
N TRP A 89 -2.07 2.21 -4.83
CA TRP A 89 -1.38 1.40 -5.83
C TRP A 89 -0.72 2.29 -6.86
N MET A 90 0.60 2.21 -6.95
CA MET A 90 1.41 2.94 -7.90
C MET A 90 1.89 2.05 -9.04
N THR A 91 2.02 2.65 -10.21
CA THR A 91 2.63 2.06 -11.39
C THR A 91 4.16 2.21 -11.37
N PRO A 92 4.90 1.49 -12.24
CA PRO A 92 6.35 1.64 -12.37
C PRO A 92 6.83 3.06 -12.68
N ASP A 93 6.00 3.86 -13.37
CA ASP A 93 6.24 5.28 -13.66
C ASP A 93 5.82 6.22 -12.51
N GLN A 94 5.65 5.68 -11.30
CA GLN A 94 5.34 6.40 -10.06
C GLN A 94 4.00 7.17 -10.08
N GLN A 95 3.06 6.76 -10.94
CA GLN A 95 1.71 7.31 -10.97
C GLN A 95 0.75 6.50 -10.09
N VAL A 96 -0.23 7.17 -9.48
CA VAL A 96 -1.29 6.48 -8.73
C VAL A 96 -2.31 5.90 -9.71
N ALA A 97 -2.29 4.58 -9.88
CA ALA A 97 -3.30 3.88 -10.69
C ALA A 97 -4.62 3.64 -9.94
N TRP A 98 -4.54 3.48 -8.61
CA TRP A 98 -5.72 3.23 -7.79
C TRP A 98 -5.46 3.59 -6.33
N HIS A 99 -6.48 4.05 -5.62
CA HIS A 99 -6.46 4.13 -4.17
C HIS A 99 -7.86 3.89 -3.59
N ALA A 100 -7.91 3.39 -2.36
CA ALA A 100 -9.15 3.22 -1.59
C ALA A 100 -8.88 3.42 -0.09
N SER A 101 -9.94 3.65 0.68
CA SER A 101 -9.85 3.83 2.12
C SER A 101 -10.90 3.02 2.86
N HIS A 102 -10.67 2.79 4.16
CA HIS A 102 -11.62 2.12 5.05
C HIS A 102 -12.10 0.77 4.49
N ARG A 103 -13.42 0.54 4.42
CA ARG A 103 -14.03 -0.72 3.98
C ARG A 103 -13.98 -0.95 2.47
N SER A 104 -13.58 0.05 1.70
CA SER A 104 -13.37 -0.08 0.26
C SER A 104 -12.08 -0.84 -0.05
N ILE A 105 -11.22 -1.05 0.95
CA ILE A 105 -10.06 -1.93 0.88
C ILE A 105 -10.51 -3.31 1.35
N ASN A 106 -10.56 -4.27 0.42
CA ASN A 106 -10.89 -5.67 0.70
C ASN A 106 -10.22 -6.56 -0.35
N PRO A 107 -10.11 -7.88 -0.12
CA PRO A 107 -9.40 -8.80 -1.02
C PRO A 107 -9.93 -8.78 -2.46
N ASN A 108 -11.25 -8.64 -2.65
CA ASN A 108 -11.83 -8.57 -3.99
C ASN A 108 -11.36 -7.32 -4.74
N ALA A 109 -11.38 -6.16 -4.08
CA ALA A 109 -10.90 -4.92 -4.68
C ALA A 109 -9.41 -5.01 -5.04
N LEU A 110 -8.59 -5.63 -4.19
CA LEU A 110 -7.16 -5.83 -4.44
C LEU A 110 -6.91 -6.80 -5.59
N ASN A 111 -7.63 -7.92 -5.66
CA ASN A 111 -7.55 -8.88 -6.77
C ASN A 111 -7.94 -8.24 -8.11
N THR A 112 -9.03 -7.49 -8.15
CA THR A 112 -9.42 -6.74 -9.35
C THR A 112 -8.31 -5.79 -9.83
N GLN A 113 -7.56 -5.18 -8.90
CA GLN A 113 -6.42 -4.38 -9.29
C GLN A 113 -5.28 -5.25 -9.81
N LEU A 114 -4.92 -6.32 -9.13
CA LEU A 114 -3.85 -7.23 -9.55
C LEU A 114 -4.09 -7.78 -10.96
N GLU A 115 -5.30 -8.28 -11.24
CA GLU A 115 -5.70 -8.84 -12.53
C GLU A 115 -5.51 -7.83 -13.68
N LYS A 116 -5.88 -6.56 -13.47
CA LYS A 116 -5.70 -5.48 -14.46
C LYS A 116 -4.25 -5.20 -14.84
N ARG A 117 -3.29 -5.69 -14.06
CA ARG A 117 -1.85 -5.46 -14.24
C ARG A 117 -1.12 -6.70 -14.75
N GLN A 118 -1.78 -7.85 -14.72
CA GLN A 118 -1.28 -9.13 -15.24
C GLN A 118 -1.61 -9.33 -16.73
N GLY A 119 -2.69 -8.70 -17.22
CA GLY A 119 -3.06 -8.65 -18.63
C GLY A 119 -2.57 -7.39 -19.32
#